data_AF-A0A267MKA5-F1
#
_entry.id   AF-A0A267MKA5-F1
#
_cell.length_a   1.000
_cell.length_b   1.000
_cell.length_c   1.000
_cell.angle_alpha   90.00
_cell.angle_beta   90.00
_cell.angle_gamma   90.00
#
_symmetry.space_group_name_H-M   'P 1'
#
loop_
_entity.id
_entity.type
_entity.pdbx_description
1 polymer ?
#
loop_
_entity_poly.entity_id
_entity_poly.type
_entity_poly.pdbx_seq_one_letter_code
_entity_poly.pdbx_strand_id
1 'polypeptide(L)'
;MKISDLSDIEQNRICNYTKKHIRKYFKGLRNGSLKYECFINTLFSSEEWQSYNALIFHDMEFKQSIYSFIENTMDIYDHTKENYLYNSLSNTHILSNNPKKIMSISEKRIFIKMLKENGYTLIIPIQFLTERECGFLEEYILNNCPIPIGWQRVLKYIKKST
;
A
#
# COMPACT_ATOMS: atom_id res chain seq x y z
N MET A 1 11.68 5.90 -15.94
CA MET A 1 10.24 5.84 -15.57
C MET A 1 10.08 5.22 -14.19
N LYS A 2 9.20 5.70 -13.32
CA LYS A 2 8.96 5.18 -11.96
C LYS A 2 7.62 4.44 -11.86
N ILE A 3 7.42 3.63 -10.83
CA ILE A 3 6.11 3.02 -10.52
C ILE A 3 5.00 4.08 -10.41
N SER A 4 5.31 5.26 -9.85
CA SER A 4 4.36 6.38 -9.71
C SER A 4 3.80 6.87 -11.04
N ASP A 5 4.50 6.60 -12.14
CA ASP A 5 4.17 7.11 -13.46
C ASP A 5 3.20 6.17 -14.20
N LEU A 6 2.95 4.98 -13.64
CA LEU A 6 2.00 3.99 -14.17
C LEU A 6 0.56 4.32 -13.79
N SER A 7 -0.42 3.72 -14.47
CA SER A 7 -1.82 3.83 -14.07
C SER A 7 -2.08 3.21 -12.68
N ASP A 8 -3.09 3.71 -11.96
CA ASP A 8 -3.45 3.18 -10.62
C ASP A 8 -3.70 1.67 -10.61
N ILE A 9 -4.19 1.12 -11.71
CA ILE A 9 -4.45 -0.32 -11.89
C ILE A 9 -3.12 -1.09 -11.93
N GLU A 10 -2.16 -0.62 -12.72
CA GLU A 10 -0.85 -1.24 -12.86
C GLU A 10 -0.03 -1.08 -11.59
N GLN A 11 -0.04 0.11 -10.97
CA GLN A 11 0.58 0.34 -9.67
C GLN A 11 0.06 -0.64 -8.62
N ASN A 12 -1.26 -0.78 -8.51
CA ASN A 12 -1.88 -1.74 -7.60
C ASN A 12 -1.44 -3.17 -7.89
N ARG A 13 -1.43 -3.58 -9.16
CA ARG A 13 -1.06 -4.94 -9.57
C ARG A 13 0.36 -5.26 -9.16
N ILE A 14 1.31 -4.39 -9.51
CA ILE A 14 2.73 -4.53 -9.19
C ILE A 14 2.92 -4.53 -7.67
N CYS A 15 2.39 -3.54 -6.95
CA CYS A 15 2.55 -3.45 -5.50
C CYS A 15 2.02 -4.70 -4.77
N ASN A 16 0.85 -5.22 -5.18
CA ASN A 16 0.25 -6.40 -4.56
C ASN A 16 1.04 -7.67 -4.84
N TYR A 17 1.51 -7.84 -6.09
CA TYR A 17 2.35 -8.97 -6.46
C TYR A 17 3.70 -8.93 -5.73
N THR A 18 4.36 -7.77 -5.72
CA THR A 18 5.61 -7.57 -4.97
C THR A 18 5.42 -7.88 -3.49
N LYS A 19 4.38 -7.35 -2.83
CA LYS A 19 4.07 -7.67 -1.41
C LYS A 19 3.87 -9.16 -1.19
N LYS A 20 3.16 -9.86 -2.09
CA LYS A 20 2.96 -11.32 -2.01
C LYS A 20 4.30 -12.07 -2.04
N HIS A 21 5.19 -11.68 -2.94
CA HIS A 21 6.51 -12.30 -3.06
C HIS A 21 7.43 -11.94 -1.88
N ILE A 22 7.41 -10.70 -1.39
CA ILE A 22 8.16 -10.31 -0.19
C ILE A 22 7.80 -11.25 0.97
N ARG A 23 6.51 -11.51 1.24
CA ARG A 23 6.10 -12.42 2.32
C ARG A 23 6.66 -13.83 2.17
N LYS A 24 6.70 -14.35 0.94
CA LYS A 24 7.25 -15.68 0.63
C LYS A 24 8.75 -15.75 0.88
N TYR A 25 9.49 -14.70 0.53
CA TYR A 25 10.96 -14.68 0.60
C TYR A 25 11.50 -13.85 1.79
N PHE A 26 10.63 -13.42 2.70
CA PHE A 26 10.93 -12.44 3.75
C PHE A 26 12.16 -12.79 4.58
N LYS A 27 12.27 -14.06 5.02
CA LYS A 27 13.42 -14.51 5.83
C LYS A 27 14.74 -14.33 5.08
N GLY A 28 14.77 -14.63 3.79
CA GLY A 28 15.95 -14.52 2.94
C GLY A 28 16.28 -13.07 2.57
N LEU A 29 15.25 -12.24 2.38
CA LEU A 29 15.42 -10.81 2.16
C LEU A 29 15.98 -10.13 3.41
N ARG A 30 15.41 -10.45 4.58
CA ARG A 30 15.80 -9.86 5.87
C ARG A 30 17.22 -10.22 6.30
N ASN A 31 17.63 -11.48 6.14
CA ASN A 31 18.97 -11.93 6.57
C ASN A 31 20.05 -11.71 5.49
N GLY A 32 19.70 -11.11 4.35
CA GLY A 32 20.61 -10.87 3.23
C GLY A 32 20.98 -12.10 2.41
N SER A 33 20.45 -13.30 2.70
CA SER A 33 20.73 -14.49 1.90
C SER A 33 20.11 -14.42 0.49
N LEU A 34 19.10 -13.56 0.32
CA LEU A 34 18.53 -13.19 -0.97
C LEU A 34 18.70 -11.68 -1.19
N LYS A 35 19.61 -11.31 -2.10
CA LYS A 35 19.81 -9.91 -2.50
C LYS A 35 18.57 -9.37 -3.23
N TYR A 36 18.24 -8.10 -3.00
CA TYR A 36 17.09 -7.45 -3.62
C TYR A 36 17.17 -7.44 -5.14
N GLU A 37 18.36 -7.28 -5.72
CA GLU A 37 18.58 -7.38 -7.17
C GLU A 37 18.13 -8.75 -7.73
N CYS A 38 18.57 -9.83 -7.10
CA CYS A 38 18.17 -11.19 -7.48
C CYS A 38 16.67 -11.41 -7.31
N PHE A 39 16.10 -10.88 -6.23
CA PHE A 39 14.67 -10.94 -5.98
C PHE A 39 13.85 -10.19 -7.03
N ILE A 40 14.25 -8.97 -7.39
CA ILE A 40 13.59 -8.13 -8.41
C ILE A 40 13.64 -8.82 -9.78
N ASN A 41 14.80 -9.36 -10.16
CA ASN A 41 14.91 -10.11 -11.41
C ASN A 41 13.98 -11.32 -11.40
N THR A 42 13.93 -12.08 -10.31
CA THR A 42 13.02 -13.24 -10.17
C THR A 42 11.54 -12.83 -10.19
N LEU A 43 11.22 -11.66 -9.61
CA LEU A 43 9.86 -11.13 -9.54
C LEU A 43 9.28 -10.89 -10.94
N PHE A 44 10.09 -10.31 -11.83
CA PHE A 44 9.68 -9.91 -13.18
C PHE A 44 9.98 -10.95 -14.27
N SER A 45 10.73 -12.02 -13.96
CA SER A 45 10.89 -13.16 -14.85
C SER A 45 9.67 -14.10 -14.91
N SER A 46 8.60 -13.82 -14.13
CA SER A 46 7.40 -14.66 -14.16
C SER A 46 6.53 -14.39 -15.38
N GLU A 47 5.77 -15.41 -15.80
CA GLU A 47 4.82 -15.32 -16.93
C GLU A 47 3.78 -14.19 -16.74
N GLU A 48 3.48 -13.83 -15.49
CA GLU A 48 2.52 -12.78 -15.15
C GLU A 48 2.89 -11.40 -15.72
N TRP A 49 4.18 -11.17 -15.99
CA TRP A 49 4.72 -9.90 -16.48
C TRP A 49 5.12 -9.93 -17.96
N GLN A 50 4.91 -11.04 -18.68
CA GLN A 50 5.26 -11.14 -20.11
C GLN A 50 4.50 -10.14 -20.99
N SER A 51 3.30 -9.73 -20.57
CA SER A 51 2.49 -8.73 -21.28
C SER A 51 2.91 -7.28 -21.00
N TYR A 52 3.78 -7.05 -20.02
CA TYR A 52 4.39 -5.74 -19.79
C TYR A 52 5.58 -5.57 -20.73
N ASN A 53 5.76 -4.36 -21.25
CA ASN A 53 6.85 -4.06 -22.18
C ASN A 53 8.19 -4.43 -21.53
N ALA A 54 8.90 -5.41 -22.09
CA ALA A 54 10.15 -5.92 -21.54
C ALA A 54 11.16 -4.80 -21.25
N LEU A 55 11.12 -3.72 -22.03
CA LEU A 55 11.95 -2.52 -21.88
C LEU A 55 11.72 -1.79 -20.54
N ILE A 56 10.51 -1.81 -19.99
CA ILE A 56 10.19 -1.16 -18.70
C ILE A 56 10.96 -1.83 -17.55
N PHE A 57 11.12 -3.15 -17.60
CA PHE A 57 11.88 -3.86 -16.57
C PHE A 57 13.40 -3.76 -16.75
N HIS A 58 13.87 -3.21 -17.87
CA HIS A 58 15.27 -2.86 -18.07
C HIS A 58 15.57 -1.39 -17.72
N ASP A 59 14.55 -0.57 -17.49
CA ASP A 59 14.69 0.81 -17.03
C ASP A 59 15.24 0.83 -15.58
N MET A 60 16.40 1.48 -15.41
CA MET A 60 17.09 1.56 -14.12
C MET A 60 16.32 2.37 -13.08
N GLU A 61 15.63 3.45 -13.49
CA GLU A 61 14.80 4.24 -12.58
C GLU A 61 13.60 3.42 -12.11
N PHE A 62 13.04 2.59 -13.00
CA PHE A 62 11.92 1.73 -12.67
C PHE A 62 12.34 0.70 -11.61
N LYS A 63 13.46 0.01 -11.85
CA LYS A 63 14.04 -0.92 -10.86
C LYS A 63 14.32 -0.25 -9.54
N GLN A 64 14.88 0.96 -9.56
CA GLN A 64 15.16 1.73 -8.35
C GLN A 64 13.88 2.05 -7.58
N SER A 65 12.80 2.43 -8.27
CA SER A 65 11.51 2.69 -7.62
C SER A 65 10.91 1.43 -6.98
N ILE A 66 11.10 0.25 -7.60
CA ILE A 66 10.71 -1.06 -7.01
C ILE A 66 11.57 -1.39 -5.80
N TYR A 67 12.86 -1.14 -5.88
CA TYR A 67 13.82 -1.35 -4.80
C TYR A 67 13.41 -0.54 -3.56
N SER A 68 13.17 0.76 -3.71
CA SER A 68 12.70 1.62 -2.60
C SER A 68 11.35 1.18 -2.05
N PHE A 69 10.46 0.66 -2.87
CA PHE A 69 9.19 0.09 -2.40
C PHE A 69 9.40 -1.19 -1.58
N ILE A 70 10.35 -2.06 -1.99
CA ILE A 70 10.71 -3.27 -1.26
C ILE A 70 11.31 -2.91 0.10
N GLU A 71 12.26 -1.98 0.15
CA GLU A 71 12.87 -1.50 1.40
C GLU A 71 11.82 -1.02 2.39
N ASN A 72 10.99 -0.06 1.98
CA ASN A 72 9.91 0.44 2.83
C ASN A 72 8.96 -0.68 3.29
N THR A 73 8.67 -1.66 2.43
CA THR A 73 7.79 -2.77 2.79
C THR A 73 8.46 -3.73 3.79
N MET A 74 9.76 -3.98 3.64
CA MET A 74 10.56 -4.80 4.56
C MET A 74 10.62 -4.14 5.94
N ASP A 75 10.89 -2.84 6.00
CA ASP A 75 10.93 -2.07 7.25
C ASP A 75 9.59 -2.13 7.98
N ILE A 76 8.48 -1.95 7.26
CA ILE A 76 7.13 -2.10 7.82
C ILE A 76 6.95 -3.51 8.40
N TYR A 77 7.40 -4.55 7.71
CA TYR A 77 7.25 -5.94 8.17
C TYR A 77 8.13 -6.26 9.37
N ASP A 78 9.35 -5.74 9.42
CA ASP A 78 10.22 -5.91 10.57
C ASP A 78 9.66 -5.19 11.79
N HIS A 79 9.25 -3.93 11.66
CA HIS A 79 8.56 -3.21 12.73
C HIS A 79 7.28 -3.92 13.17
N THR A 80 6.49 -4.43 12.23
CA THR A 80 5.25 -5.16 12.55
C THR A 80 5.58 -6.43 13.33
N LYS A 81 6.57 -7.21 12.91
CA LYS A 81 6.99 -8.44 13.58
C LYS A 81 7.57 -8.18 14.98
N GLU A 82 8.37 -7.14 15.14
CA GLU A 82 8.89 -6.70 16.44
C GLU A 82 7.76 -6.31 17.39
N ASN A 83 6.79 -5.53 16.90
CA ASN A 83 5.60 -5.18 17.68
C ASN A 83 4.75 -6.40 18.03
N TYR A 84 4.59 -7.37 17.12
CA TYR A 84 3.89 -8.63 17.41
C TYR A 84 4.63 -9.48 18.44
N LEU A 85 5.96 -9.60 18.34
CA LEU A 85 6.77 -10.34 19.31
C LEU A 85 6.73 -9.69 20.69
N TYR A 86 6.89 -8.37 20.75
CA TYR A 86 6.79 -7.58 21.98
C TYR A 86 5.42 -7.75 22.64
N ASN A 87 4.33 -7.68 21.86
CA ASN A 87 2.97 -7.85 22.36
C ASN A 87 2.57 -9.32 22.64
N SER A 88 3.26 -10.30 22.07
CA SER A 88 3.02 -11.73 22.35
C SER A 88 3.61 -12.17 23.70
N LEU A 89 4.63 -11.45 24.20
CA LEU A 89 5.24 -11.69 25.50
C LEU A 89 4.43 -11.04 26.64
N SER A 90 3.62 -10.01 26.33
CA SER A 90 2.63 -9.46 27.24
C SER A 90 1.30 -10.18 27.08
N ASN A 91 1.06 -11.22 27.88
CA ASN A 91 -0.29 -11.78 28.07
C ASN A 91 -1.21 -10.66 28.59
N THR A 92 -1.91 -9.94 27.72
CA THR A 92 -3.21 -9.25 27.88
C THR A 92 -3.34 -8.13 26.85
N HIS A 93 -4.45 -8.16 26.11
CA HIS A 93 -4.90 -7.16 25.14
C HIS A 93 -4.02 -6.91 23.91
N ILE A 94 -4.65 -6.99 22.73
CA ILE A 94 -4.14 -6.41 21.49
C ILE A 94 -4.18 -4.88 21.65
N LEU A 95 -3.29 -4.33 22.47
CA LEU A 95 -2.95 -2.91 22.48
C LEU A 95 -1.91 -2.73 21.38
N SER A 96 -2.42 -2.48 20.18
CA SER A 96 -1.62 -1.80 19.17
C SER A 96 -1.10 -0.51 19.80
N ASN A 97 0.21 -0.37 20.05
CA ASN A 97 0.84 0.85 20.59
C ASN A 97 0.58 2.09 19.72
N ASN A 98 0.03 1.90 18.52
CA ASN A 98 -0.73 2.90 17.80
C ASN A 98 -2.19 2.46 17.75
N PRO A 99 -3.08 2.90 18.66
CA PRO A 99 -4.50 2.78 18.37
C PRO A 99 -4.66 3.48 17.02
N LYS A 100 -5.03 2.74 15.96
CA LYS A 100 -5.30 3.33 14.64
C LYS A 100 -6.25 4.47 14.93
N LYS A 101 -5.79 5.73 14.85
CA LYS A 101 -6.56 6.85 15.34
C LYS A 101 -7.91 6.80 14.62
N ILE A 102 -8.94 6.54 15.40
CA ILE A 102 -10.28 6.30 14.88
C ILE A 102 -10.90 7.68 14.79
N MET A 103 -11.34 8.05 13.59
CA MET A 103 -12.11 9.29 13.44
C MET A 103 -13.30 9.29 14.39
N SER A 104 -13.48 10.40 15.07
CA SER A 104 -14.68 10.73 15.83
C SER A 104 -15.92 10.67 14.95
N ILE A 105 -17.09 10.60 15.58
CA ILE A 105 -18.38 10.61 14.87
C ILE A 105 -18.53 11.90 14.05
N SER A 106 -18.04 13.03 14.57
CA SER A 106 -18.08 14.32 13.88
C SER A 106 -17.21 14.33 12.63
N GLU A 107 -15.95 13.87 12.73
CA GLU A 107 -15.03 13.76 11.58
C GLU A 107 -15.61 12.81 10.51
N LYS A 108 -16.21 11.68 10.92
CA LYS A 108 -16.90 10.76 10.01
C LYS A 108 -18.03 11.44 9.24
N ARG A 109 -18.84 12.27 9.91
CA ARG A 109 -19.93 13.00 9.25
C ARG A 109 -19.39 14.04 8.27
N ILE A 110 -18.34 14.77 8.64
CA ILE A 110 -17.69 15.77 7.78
C ILE A 110 -17.14 15.07 6.53
N PHE A 111 -16.42 13.96 6.70
CA PHE A 111 -15.87 13.20 5.58
C PHE A 111 -16.96 12.68 4.62
N ILE A 112 -18.05 12.08 5.13
CA ILE A 112 -19.16 11.63 4.29
C ILE A 112 -19.80 12.78 3.52
N LYS A 113 -19.96 13.94 4.18
CA LYS A 113 -20.51 15.13 3.55
C LYS A 113 -19.59 15.63 2.42
N MET A 114 -18.28 15.72 2.69
CA MET A 114 -17.27 16.10 1.70
C MET A 114 -17.30 15.18 0.47
N LEU A 115 -17.38 13.85 0.68
CA LEU A 115 -17.50 12.90 -0.43
C LEU A 115 -18.72 13.20 -1.29
N LYS A 116 -19.89 13.39 -0.66
CA LYS A 116 -21.14 13.68 -1.38
C LYS A 116 -21.08 14.98 -2.15
N GLU A 117 -20.55 16.04 -1.54
CA GLU A 117 -20.40 17.36 -2.17
C GLU A 117 -19.50 17.32 -3.41
N ASN A 118 -18.52 16.41 -3.43
CA ASN A 118 -17.62 16.19 -4.57
C ASN A 118 -18.08 15.07 -5.52
N GLY A 119 -19.33 14.59 -5.39
CA GLY A 119 -19.89 13.58 -6.28
C GLY A 119 -19.31 12.18 -6.08
N TYR A 120 -18.89 11.84 -4.87
CA TYR A 120 -18.41 10.51 -4.49
C TYR A 120 -19.32 9.85 -3.44
N THR A 121 -19.35 8.51 -3.45
CA THR A 121 -20.00 7.67 -2.45
C THR A 121 -19.05 6.59 -1.97
N LEU A 122 -19.15 6.23 -0.68
CA LEU A 122 -18.41 5.09 -0.14
C LEU A 122 -19.08 3.77 -0.54
N ILE A 123 -18.27 2.83 -0.98
CA ILE A 123 -18.67 1.45 -1.30
C ILE A 123 -18.71 0.60 -0.01
N ILE A 124 -17.89 0.93 0.99
CA ILE A 124 -17.84 0.24 2.28
C ILE A 124 -18.29 1.16 3.43
N PRO A 125 -18.84 0.62 4.53
CA PRO A 125 -19.19 1.43 5.69
C PRO A 125 -17.99 2.20 6.28
N ILE A 126 -18.19 3.47 6.64
CA ILE A 126 -17.12 4.36 7.13
C ILE A 126 -16.37 3.84 8.36
N GLN A 127 -17.02 3.01 9.18
CA GLN A 127 -16.42 2.40 10.36
C GLN A 127 -15.22 1.49 10.04
N PHE A 128 -15.09 1.04 8.78
CA PHE A 128 -13.97 0.22 8.33
C PHE A 128 -12.80 1.03 7.78
N LEU A 129 -12.95 2.35 7.59
CA LEU A 129 -11.86 3.22 7.17
C LEU A 129 -11.06 3.69 8.39
N THR A 130 -9.75 3.67 8.24
CA THR A 130 -8.83 4.34 9.17
C THR A 130 -8.75 5.84 8.85
N GLU A 131 -8.39 6.67 9.83
CA GLU A 131 -8.17 8.12 9.61
C GLU A 131 -7.17 8.37 8.47
N ARG A 132 -6.10 7.56 8.39
CA ARG A 132 -5.12 7.67 7.31
C ARG A 132 -5.73 7.38 5.93
N GLU A 133 -6.57 6.35 5.81
CA GLU A 133 -7.24 6.05 4.55
C GLU A 133 -8.22 7.16 4.16
N CYS A 134 -8.92 7.75 5.14
CA CYS A 134 -9.76 8.93 4.91
C CYS A 134 -8.94 10.14 4.46
N GLY A 135 -7.82 10.44 5.11
CA GLY A 135 -6.94 11.55 4.72
C GLY A 135 -6.41 11.40 3.29
N PHE A 136 -5.99 10.20 2.89
CA PHE A 136 -5.56 9.96 1.50
C PHE A 136 -6.71 10.17 0.50
N LEU A 137 -7.92 9.72 0.83
CA LEU A 137 -9.08 9.96 -0.04
C LEU A 137 -9.47 11.43 -0.11
N GLU A 138 -9.35 12.16 1.00
CA GLU A 138 -9.62 13.60 1.07
C GLU A 138 -8.63 14.38 0.20
N GLU A 139 -7.32 14.15 0.35
CA GLU A 139 -6.30 14.78 -0.49
C GLU A 139 -6.48 14.44 -1.98
N TYR A 140 -6.81 13.20 -2.30
CA TYR A 140 -7.06 12.78 -3.67
C TYR A 140 -8.26 13.50 -4.29
N ILE A 141 -9.38 13.63 -3.55
CA ILE A 141 -10.61 14.23 -4.08
C ILE A 141 -10.53 15.76 -4.14
N LEU A 142 -10.01 16.40 -3.09
CA LEU A 142 -10.00 17.86 -2.98
C LEU A 142 -8.82 18.50 -3.71
N ASN A 143 -7.64 17.87 -3.63
CA ASN A 143 -6.39 18.47 -4.10
C ASN A 143 -5.84 17.78 -5.35
N ASN A 144 -6.52 16.75 -5.89
CA ASN A 144 -6.01 15.88 -6.96
C ASN A 144 -4.62 15.30 -6.64
N CYS A 145 -4.30 15.10 -5.36
CA CYS A 145 -3.04 14.50 -4.95
C CYS A 145 -3.05 13.00 -5.27
N PRO A 146 -1.97 12.46 -5.87
CA PRO A 146 -1.89 11.02 -6.13
C PRO A 146 -1.85 10.24 -4.82
N ILE A 147 -2.53 9.10 -4.78
CA ILE A 147 -2.51 8.22 -3.61
C ILE A 147 -1.09 7.64 -3.41
N PRO A 148 -0.54 7.65 -2.19
CA PRO A 148 0.76 7.07 -1.92
C PRO A 148 0.90 5.61 -2.37
N ILE A 149 2.10 5.26 -2.83
CA ILE A 149 2.39 3.93 -3.33
C ILE A 149 2.13 2.88 -2.24
N GLY A 150 1.37 1.84 -2.59
CA GLY A 150 0.97 0.77 -1.70
C GLY A 150 -0.36 0.99 -0.97
N TRP A 151 -1.00 2.16 -1.15
CA TRP A 151 -2.31 2.52 -0.59
C TRP A 151 -3.42 2.60 -1.62
N GLN A 152 -3.15 2.37 -2.90
CA GLN A 152 -4.10 2.58 -4.00
C GLN A 152 -5.36 1.69 -3.91
N ARG A 153 -5.40 0.69 -3.01
CA ARG A 153 -6.64 -0.04 -2.68
C ARG A 153 -7.76 0.88 -2.17
N VAL A 154 -7.42 2.02 -1.54
CA VAL A 154 -8.43 2.95 -0.99
C VAL A 154 -9.31 3.55 -2.07
N LEU A 155 -8.81 3.68 -3.31
CA LEU A 155 -9.59 4.15 -4.46
C LEU A 155 -10.77 3.22 -4.75
N LYS A 156 -10.68 1.92 -4.39
CA LYS A 156 -11.78 0.96 -4.52
C LYS A 156 -12.85 1.12 -3.45
N TYR A 157 -12.66 2.00 -2.47
CA TYR A 157 -13.62 2.27 -1.41
C TYR A 157 -14.58 3.40 -1.78
N ILE A 158 -14.29 4.15 -2.85
CA ILE A 158 -15.13 5.24 -3.34
C ILE A 158 -15.62 4.93 -4.76
N LYS A 159 -16.80 5.45 -5.09
CA LYS A 159 -17.37 5.43 -6.44
C LYS A 159 -17.85 6.83 -6.77
N LYS A 160 -17.66 7.27 -8.02
CA LYS A 160 -18.27 8.52 -8.49
C LYS A 160 -19.78 8.31 -8.57
N SER A 161 -20.52 9.09 -7.81
CA SER A 161 -21.97 9.18 -7.87
C SER A 161 -22.30 9.81 -9.21
N THR A 162 -22.93 9.04 -10.10
CA THR A 162 -23.54 9.53 -11.35
C THR A 162 -24.49 10.67 -11.08
#